data_AF-A0A1R1INK8-F1
#
_entry.id   AF-A0A1R1INK8-F1
#
_cell.length_a   1.000
_cell.length_b   1.000
_cell.length_c   1.000
_cell.angle_alpha   90.00
_cell.angle_beta   90.00
_cell.angle_gamma   90.00
#
_symmetry.space_group_name_H-M   'P 1'
#
loop_
_entity.id
_entity.type
_entity.pdbx_description
1 polymer ?
#
loop_
_entity_poly.entity_id
_entity_poly.type
_entity_poly.pdbx_seq_one_letter_code
_entity_poly.pdbx_strand_id
1 'polypeptide(L)'
;MCGIIGVTGTGPVVPRLVDSLKRLEYRGYDSAGIAVQNEGGVERRRAKGKIRELEAVLAAGPIAGTVGVGHTRWATHGAPTTTNAHPHKAGRVCLVHNGIIENFAELKTEMEAEGRVFESQTDTEVVAHLLDHKLAAGMAPLDAFKATLDRLTGAYALAVLIEGEDELILGARRGSPLVVGWGEGEMYLGSDALAVGPFTQKISYLEEGDYVAVTRTGAHMFDASGRPADRAVVQVSASSALVEKGEYRHFMEKEIHEQPDSVQHTLSEYLDLVSGKAKVQAVDFAAIERIQIVACGTAFYAGQIGKYAFERYAGLPCDVEIASEFRYRHPSVSKGTLAVAVSQSGETADTLASLTWCKAQGLKTAAVVNVHTSSMAREAEVLWPTHAGPEIGVASTKAFTAQVAALLSLAVAAGVARGRIDAAQEAELVKALFEAPRLISEALQMDAGIHALTLDLAKARDVLFLGRGPMFPLAMEGALKLKEISYIHAEGYAAGELKHGPIALIDEATPTVALAPLDDLFEKTASNLQEIAARGGPVIMIAPEKAPDPHGAGISRVHAPDCPAMIAPLVYAVPMQLLAYYTAVQKGTDVDQPRNLAKSVTVE
;
A
#
# COMPACT_ATOMS: atom_id res chain seq x y z
N MET A 1 -8.03 3.57 -0.24
CA MET A 1 -8.32 3.70 1.20
C MET A 1 -9.12 4.97 1.45
N CYS A 2 -9.94 5.00 2.48
CA CYS A 2 -10.53 6.26 2.90
C CYS A 2 -9.70 6.86 4.05
N GLY A 3 -9.83 8.16 4.31
CA GLY A 3 -9.21 8.84 5.45
C GLY A 3 -10.27 9.25 6.47
N ILE A 4 -10.02 9.05 7.76
CA ILE A 4 -10.85 9.56 8.86
C ILE A 4 -10.02 10.50 9.71
N ILE A 5 -10.61 11.64 10.08
CA ILE A 5 -10.14 12.50 11.16
C ILE A 5 -11.32 12.96 12.02
N GLY A 6 -11.15 12.95 13.32
CA GLY A 6 -12.07 13.50 14.31
C GLY A 6 -11.29 14.39 15.27
N VAL A 7 -11.87 15.52 15.65
CA VAL A 7 -11.26 16.49 16.55
C VAL A 7 -12.28 16.89 17.60
N THR A 8 -11.96 16.71 18.88
CA THR A 8 -12.65 17.35 20.01
C THR A 8 -11.73 18.42 20.56
N GLY A 9 -11.96 19.68 20.16
CA GLY A 9 -11.06 20.80 20.43
C GLY A 9 -11.64 21.88 21.33
N THR A 10 -10.84 22.92 21.55
CA THR A 10 -11.21 24.17 22.25
C THR A 10 -11.33 25.37 21.31
N GLY A 11 -10.89 25.21 20.05
CA GLY A 11 -10.99 26.22 19.01
C GLY A 11 -11.63 25.69 17.72
N PRO A 12 -11.68 26.52 16.66
CA PRO A 12 -12.29 26.13 15.39
C PRO A 12 -11.65 24.87 14.79
N VAL A 13 -12.45 23.83 14.54
CA VAL A 13 -11.93 22.56 14.01
C VAL A 13 -11.88 22.48 12.49
N VAL A 14 -12.66 23.30 11.78
CA VAL A 14 -12.79 23.20 10.31
C VAL A 14 -11.45 23.28 9.56
N PRO A 15 -10.57 24.27 9.82
CA PRO A 15 -9.27 24.32 9.13
C PRO A 15 -8.40 23.09 9.43
N ARG A 16 -8.46 22.60 10.67
CA ARG A 16 -7.68 21.45 11.14
C ARG A 16 -8.15 20.15 10.49
N LEU A 17 -9.46 19.95 10.38
CA LEU A 17 -10.04 18.82 9.65
C LEU A 17 -9.57 18.85 8.19
N VAL A 18 -9.68 20.00 7.50
CA VAL A 18 -9.25 20.14 6.10
C VAL A 18 -7.75 19.86 5.94
N ASP A 19 -6.89 20.41 6.81
CA ASP A 19 -5.44 20.21 6.74
C ASP A 19 -5.03 18.74 6.96
N SER A 20 -5.73 18.04 7.85
CA SER A 20 -5.53 16.58 8.04
C SER A 20 -6.01 15.80 6.81
N LEU A 21 -7.17 16.15 6.26
CA LEU A 21 -7.70 15.48 5.06
C LEU A 21 -6.81 15.67 3.82
N LYS A 22 -6.15 16.83 3.65
CA LYS A 22 -5.14 17.04 2.60
C LYS A 22 -4.01 16.01 2.70
N ARG A 23 -3.58 15.69 3.92
CA ARG A 23 -2.53 14.69 4.17
C ARG A 23 -3.02 13.26 3.97
N LEU A 24 -4.33 13.03 4.01
CA LEU A 24 -4.96 11.74 3.76
C LEU A 24 -5.50 11.59 2.32
N GLU A 25 -5.35 12.60 1.46
CA GLU A 25 -5.87 12.58 0.09
C GLU A 25 -5.24 11.46 -0.76
N TYR A 26 -3.99 11.07 -0.47
CA TYR A 26 -3.33 9.94 -1.13
C TYR A 26 -4.05 8.59 -0.90
N ARG A 27 -4.87 8.50 0.16
CA ARG A 27 -5.66 7.30 0.44
C ARG A 27 -6.86 7.23 -0.49
N GLY A 28 -7.55 8.35 -0.71
CA GLY A 28 -8.76 8.45 -1.52
C GLY A 28 -9.11 9.89 -1.85
N TYR A 29 -9.58 10.12 -3.08
CA TYR A 29 -9.76 11.45 -3.68
C TYR A 29 -10.99 11.53 -4.60
N ASP A 30 -11.91 10.57 -4.47
CA ASP A 30 -13.17 10.54 -5.24
C ASP A 30 -14.19 11.56 -4.73
N SER A 31 -14.15 11.82 -3.41
CA SER A 31 -14.97 12.83 -2.73
C SER A 31 -14.42 13.07 -1.32
N ALA A 32 -14.81 14.18 -0.72
CA ALA A 32 -14.46 14.51 0.66
C ALA A 32 -15.59 15.28 1.35
N GLY A 33 -15.56 15.29 2.68
CA GLY A 33 -16.50 16.09 3.45
C GLY A 33 -16.13 16.20 4.92
N ILE A 34 -16.78 17.14 5.59
CA ILE A 34 -16.69 17.33 7.04
C ILE A 34 -18.08 17.52 7.63
N ALA A 35 -18.21 17.20 8.92
CA ALA A 35 -19.33 17.58 9.74
C ALA A 35 -18.82 18.18 11.06
N VAL A 36 -19.52 19.20 11.55
CA VAL A 36 -19.19 19.88 12.80
C VAL A 36 -20.42 20.04 13.65
N GLN A 37 -20.22 19.94 14.96
CA GLN A 37 -21.22 20.25 15.97
C GLN A 37 -21.20 21.77 16.23
N ASN A 38 -22.38 22.39 16.20
CA ASN A 38 -22.58 23.79 16.56
C ASN A 38 -23.86 23.98 17.38
N GLU A 39 -24.14 25.22 17.80
CA GLU A 39 -25.33 25.55 18.60
C GLU A 39 -26.67 25.19 17.90
N GLY A 40 -26.66 25.11 16.56
CA GLY A 40 -27.80 24.71 15.74
C GLY A 40 -27.86 23.22 15.41
N GLY A 41 -26.99 22.39 15.99
CA GLY A 41 -26.91 20.95 15.77
C GLY A 41 -25.71 20.53 14.91
N VAL A 42 -25.83 19.39 14.21
CA VAL A 42 -24.73 18.89 13.36
C VAL A 42 -24.93 19.33 11.91
N GLU A 43 -24.00 20.16 11.42
CA GLU A 43 -23.93 20.61 10.02
C GLU A 43 -22.85 19.86 9.24
N ARG A 44 -23.12 19.57 7.96
CA ARG A 44 -22.19 18.89 7.05
C ARG A 44 -21.93 19.69 5.76
N ARG A 45 -20.73 19.57 5.22
CA ARG A 45 -20.32 20.06 3.89
C ARG A 45 -19.55 18.96 3.18
N ARG A 46 -19.89 18.73 1.90
CA ARG A 46 -19.40 17.60 1.11
C ARG A 46 -19.18 18.02 -0.32
N ALA A 47 -18.19 17.44 -0.98
CA ALA A 47 -17.89 17.68 -2.38
C ALA A 47 -17.45 16.39 -3.07
N LYS A 48 -17.81 16.26 -4.35
CA LYS A 48 -17.21 15.29 -5.25
C LYS A 48 -15.83 15.79 -5.69
N GLY A 49 -14.87 14.88 -5.77
CA GLY A 49 -13.50 15.14 -6.22
C GLY A 49 -12.52 15.40 -5.08
N LYS A 50 -11.39 16.00 -5.45
CA LYS A 50 -10.25 16.30 -4.57
C LYS A 50 -10.61 17.33 -3.48
N ILE A 51 -9.77 17.45 -2.45
CA ILE A 51 -9.99 18.33 -1.29
C ILE A 51 -10.24 19.78 -1.67
N ARG A 52 -9.63 20.27 -2.75
CA ARG A 52 -9.87 21.64 -3.27
C ARG A 52 -11.35 21.92 -3.54
N GLU A 53 -12.13 20.91 -3.94
CA GLU A 53 -13.56 21.06 -4.23
C GLU A 53 -14.34 21.23 -2.92
N LEU A 54 -13.92 20.55 -1.85
CA LEU A 54 -14.47 20.75 -0.51
C LEU A 54 -14.12 22.14 0.03
N GLU A 55 -12.89 22.62 -0.20
CA GLU A 55 -12.49 23.99 0.18
C GLU A 55 -13.37 25.04 -0.50
N ALA A 56 -13.69 24.86 -1.78
CA ALA A 56 -14.60 25.75 -2.50
C ALA A 56 -16.01 25.75 -1.90
N VAL A 57 -16.55 24.58 -1.54
CA VAL A 57 -17.85 24.45 -0.86
C VAL A 57 -17.83 25.14 0.52
N LEU A 58 -16.75 24.98 1.28
CA LEU A 58 -16.60 25.61 2.60
C LEU A 58 -16.44 27.13 2.51
N ALA A 59 -15.76 27.64 1.48
CA ALA A 59 -15.65 29.07 1.23
C ALA A 59 -17.00 29.69 0.87
N ALA A 60 -17.83 28.99 0.10
CA ALA A 60 -19.17 29.45 -0.29
C ALA A 60 -20.21 29.34 0.83
N GLY A 61 -20.10 28.32 1.69
CA GLY A 61 -21.01 28.08 2.81
C GLY A 61 -20.25 27.71 4.08
N PRO A 62 -19.63 28.67 4.78
CA PRO A 62 -18.84 28.42 5.97
C PRO A 62 -19.64 27.71 7.07
N ILE A 63 -18.95 26.87 7.83
CA ILE A 63 -19.44 26.23 9.06
C ILE A 63 -18.39 26.43 10.15
N ALA A 64 -18.84 26.46 11.40
CA ALA A 64 -17.99 26.63 12.56
C ALA A 64 -18.41 25.67 13.67
N GLY A 65 -17.45 25.26 14.49
CA GLY A 65 -17.64 24.33 15.59
C GLY A 65 -16.31 23.98 16.25
N THR A 66 -16.38 23.39 17.43
CA THR A 66 -15.22 22.93 18.22
C THR A 66 -15.10 21.40 18.26
N VAL A 67 -16.12 20.69 17.77
CA VAL A 67 -16.11 19.23 17.61
C VAL A 67 -16.52 18.89 16.18
N GLY A 68 -15.81 17.97 15.55
CA GLY A 68 -16.13 17.57 14.19
C GLY A 68 -15.39 16.36 13.68
N VAL A 69 -15.90 15.80 12.59
CA VAL A 69 -15.30 14.68 11.85
C VAL A 69 -15.13 15.04 10.38
N GLY A 70 -14.14 14.45 9.74
CA GLY A 70 -13.80 14.63 8.35
C GLY A 70 -13.49 13.32 7.66
N HIS A 71 -13.72 13.28 6.35
CA HIS A 71 -13.50 12.08 5.54
C HIS A 71 -12.96 12.39 4.15
N THR A 72 -12.05 11.54 3.68
CA THR A 72 -11.71 11.39 2.26
C THR A 72 -12.13 10.00 1.79
N ARG A 73 -12.77 9.92 0.63
CA ARG A 73 -13.42 8.70 0.16
C ARG A 73 -12.73 8.09 -1.06
N TRP A 74 -12.62 6.77 -1.01
CA TRP A 74 -12.40 5.86 -2.13
C TRP A 74 -13.68 5.05 -2.35
N ALA A 75 -14.33 5.18 -3.50
CA ALA A 75 -15.66 4.60 -3.71
C ALA A 75 -15.59 3.06 -3.88
N THR A 76 -16.22 2.31 -2.97
CA THR A 76 -16.50 0.87 -3.12
C THR A 76 -17.95 0.62 -3.51
N HIS A 77 -18.90 1.16 -2.74
CA HIS A 77 -20.34 1.09 -2.99
C HIS A 77 -20.89 2.45 -3.44
N GLY A 78 -21.55 2.49 -4.60
CA GLY A 78 -22.16 3.70 -5.14
C GLY A 78 -21.17 4.67 -5.78
N ALA A 79 -21.63 5.33 -6.85
CA ALA A 79 -20.79 6.21 -7.67
C ALA A 79 -20.21 7.40 -6.87
N PRO A 80 -19.05 7.94 -7.26
CA PRO A 80 -18.44 9.10 -6.61
C PRO A 80 -19.28 10.36 -6.88
N THR A 81 -20.18 10.67 -5.96
CA THR A 81 -21.14 11.77 -6.00
C THR A 81 -21.18 12.48 -4.65
N THR A 82 -21.63 13.73 -4.60
CA THR A 82 -21.82 14.45 -3.34
C THR A 82 -22.79 13.75 -2.40
N THR A 83 -23.81 13.06 -2.93
CA THR A 83 -24.78 12.30 -2.13
C THR A 83 -24.13 11.12 -1.40
N ASN A 84 -23.24 10.40 -2.09
CA ASN A 84 -22.50 9.25 -1.54
C ASN A 84 -21.22 9.66 -0.80
N ALA A 85 -20.87 10.95 -0.77
CA ALA A 85 -19.76 11.46 0.02
C ALA A 85 -20.11 11.42 1.51
N HIS A 86 -19.12 11.10 2.34
CA HIS A 86 -19.27 11.16 3.79
C HIS A 86 -19.01 12.59 4.26
N PRO A 87 -19.50 13.03 5.44
CA PRO A 87 -20.29 12.26 6.40
C PRO A 87 -21.76 11.98 6.00
N HIS A 88 -22.26 10.80 6.38
CA HIS A 88 -23.69 10.46 6.29
C HIS A 88 -24.43 10.96 7.52
N LYS A 89 -25.72 11.34 7.37
CA LYS A 89 -26.56 11.82 8.49
C LYS A 89 -27.92 11.12 8.44
N ALA A 90 -28.39 10.65 9.59
CA ALA A 90 -29.75 10.15 9.79
C ALA A 90 -30.23 10.58 11.18
N GLY A 91 -31.33 11.33 11.23
CA GLY A 91 -31.81 11.95 12.48
C GLY A 91 -30.71 12.73 13.20
N ARG A 92 -30.40 12.34 14.44
CA ARG A 92 -29.36 12.95 15.29
C ARG A 92 -27.95 12.47 14.98
N VAL A 93 -27.79 11.40 14.21
CA VAL A 93 -26.50 10.73 14.01
C VAL A 93 -25.84 11.23 12.74
N CYS A 94 -24.56 11.60 12.83
CA CYS A 94 -23.72 11.88 11.68
C CYS A 94 -22.41 11.10 11.77
N LEU A 95 -21.98 10.41 10.71
CA LEU A 95 -20.80 9.56 10.79
C LEU A 95 -19.98 9.47 9.51
N VAL A 96 -18.72 9.08 9.69
CA VAL A 96 -17.77 8.71 8.64
C VAL A 96 -17.33 7.26 8.86
N HIS A 97 -16.92 6.61 7.77
CA HIS A 97 -16.69 5.17 7.75
C HIS A 97 -15.60 4.82 6.73
N ASN A 98 -14.65 3.99 7.15
CA ASN A 98 -13.71 3.30 6.29
C ASN A 98 -13.99 1.82 6.39
N GLY A 99 -14.25 1.13 5.29
CA GLY A 99 -14.62 -0.28 5.38
C GLY A 99 -15.75 -0.67 4.45
N ILE A 100 -16.28 -1.86 4.70
CA ILE A 100 -17.50 -2.41 4.11
C ILE A 100 -18.36 -3.00 5.22
N ILE A 101 -19.63 -2.60 5.27
CA ILE A 101 -20.66 -3.27 6.07
C ILE A 101 -21.31 -4.34 5.19
N GLU A 102 -20.92 -5.60 5.37
CA GLU A 102 -21.31 -6.72 4.49
C GLU A 102 -22.81 -7.04 4.57
N ASN A 103 -23.41 -6.89 5.76
CA ASN A 103 -24.84 -7.14 5.97
C ASN A 103 -25.71 -5.88 5.81
N PHE A 104 -25.24 -4.85 5.10
CA PHE A 104 -25.97 -3.57 4.96
C PHE A 104 -27.35 -3.74 4.31
N ALA A 105 -27.50 -4.67 3.37
CA ALA A 105 -28.75 -4.87 2.64
C ALA A 105 -29.88 -5.36 3.56
N GLU A 106 -29.58 -6.33 4.43
CA GLU A 106 -30.52 -6.84 5.44
C GLU A 106 -30.94 -5.72 6.41
N LEU A 107 -29.96 -5.01 6.97
CA LEU A 107 -30.20 -3.91 7.89
C LEU A 107 -30.98 -2.77 7.24
N LYS A 108 -30.74 -2.49 5.96
CA LYS A 108 -31.45 -1.47 5.21
C LYS A 108 -32.91 -1.84 5.02
N THR A 109 -33.20 -3.08 4.61
CA THR A 109 -34.58 -3.57 4.46
C THR A 109 -35.36 -3.49 5.77
N GLU A 110 -34.74 -3.82 6.90
CA GLU A 110 -35.36 -3.67 8.23
C GLU A 110 -35.70 -2.21 8.54
N MET A 111 -34.75 -1.29 8.36
CA MET A 111 -34.98 0.14 8.64
C MET A 111 -36.01 0.76 7.69
N GLU A 112 -36.04 0.36 6.42
CA GLU A 112 -37.07 0.77 5.46
C GLU A 112 -38.46 0.25 5.88
N ALA A 113 -38.57 -0.96 6.42
CA ALA A 113 -39.82 -1.50 6.95
C ALA A 113 -40.35 -0.71 8.17
N GLU A 114 -39.46 -0.05 8.91
CA GLU A 114 -39.81 0.89 9.99
C GLU A 114 -40.10 2.32 9.51
N GLY A 115 -40.05 2.56 8.19
CA GLY A 115 -40.36 3.85 7.57
C GLY A 115 -39.18 4.81 7.44
N ARG A 116 -37.94 4.34 7.65
CA ARG A 116 -36.74 5.15 7.38
C ARG A 116 -36.55 5.34 5.88
N VAL A 117 -36.09 6.52 5.48
CA VAL A 117 -35.78 6.87 4.08
C VAL A 117 -34.27 7.01 3.93
N PHE A 118 -33.72 6.34 2.93
CA PHE A 118 -32.30 6.38 2.58
C PHE A 118 -32.03 7.35 1.42
N GLU A 119 -31.01 8.19 1.57
CA GLU A 119 -30.61 9.18 0.55
C GLU A 119 -29.53 8.63 -0.39
N SER A 120 -28.74 7.65 0.05
CA SER A 120 -27.54 7.19 -0.63
C SER A 120 -27.58 5.72 -1.04
N GLN A 121 -26.62 5.35 -1.88
CA GLN A 121 -26.38 3.97 -2.31
C GLN A 121 -25.30 3.28 -1.45
N THR A 122 -24.82 3.96 -0.41
CA THR A 122 -23.71 3.47 0.40
C THR A 122 -24.20 2.50 1.46
N ASP A 123 -23.36 1.53 1.77
CA ASP A 123 -23.46 0.65 2.93
C ASP A 123 -23.39 1.44 4.25
N THR A 124 -22.75 2.60 4.24
CA THR A 124 -22.47 3.41 5.43
C THR A 124 -23.72 4.03 6.07
N GLU A 125 -24.68 4.49 5.26
CA GLU A 125 -25.85 5.21 5.76
C GLU A 125 -26.71 4.36 6.72
N VAL A 126 -26.70 3.03 6.54
CA VAL A 126 -27.45 2.10 7.41
C VAL A 126 -27.01 2.16 8.86
N VAL A 127 -25.73 2.44 9.11
CA VAL A 127 -25.19 2.57 10.46
C VAL A 127 -25.76 3.81 11.16
N ALA A 128 -25.97 4.89 10.41
CA ALA A 128 -26.54 6.12 10.95
C ALA A 128 -28.01 5.92 11.33
N HIS A 129 -28.80 5.27 10.46
CA HIS A 129 -30.21 4.96 10.75
C HIS A 129 -30.36 4.00 11.94
N LEU A 130 -29.55 2.94 11.99
CA LEU A 130 -29.62 1.95 13.06
C LEU A 130 -29.25 2.54 14.43
N LEU A 131 -28.23 3.41 14.49
CA LEU A 131 -27.86 4.10 15.72
C LEU A 131 -28.95 5.12 16.13
N ASP A 132 -29.46 5.91 15.20
CA ASP A 132 -30.52 6.88 15.48
C ASP A 132 -31.80 6.20 15.97
N HIS A 133 -32.15 5.03 15.42
CA HIS A 133 -33.25 4.21 15.90
C HIS A 133 -33.10 3.84 17.38
N LYS A 134 -31.91 3.39 17.79
CA LYS A 134 -31.65 3.02 19.20
C LYS A 134 -31.67 4.21 20.14
N LEU A 135 -31.16 5.36 19.69
CA LEU A 135 -31.24 6.62 20.45
C LEU A 135 -32.69 7.08 20.62
N ALA A 136 -33.52 6.97 19.58
CA ALA A 136 -34.94 7.30 19.64
C ALA A 136 -35.72 6.37 20.57
N ALA A 137 -35.25 5.13 20.76
CA ALA A 137 -35.77 4.19 21.76
C ALA A 137 -35.32 4.49 23.21
N GLY A 138 -34.56 5.57 23.44
CA GLY A 138 -34.15 6.04 24.76
C GLY A 138 -32.87 5.42 25.31
N MET A 139 -32.09 4.69 24.50
CA MET A 139 -30.78 4.19 24.90
C MET A 139 -29.78 5.34 25.06
N ALA A 140 -28.89 5.25 26.05
CA ALA A 140 -27.77 6.17 26.20
C ALA A 140 -26.81 6.07 24.99
N PRO A 141 -26.10 7.15 24.60
CA PRO A 141 -25.28 7.18 23.39
C PRO A 141 -24.30 6.02 23.23
N LEU A 142 -23.54 5.71 24.28
CA LEU A 142 -22.54 4.65 24.24
C LEU A 142 -23.17 3.26 24.14
N ASP A 143 -24.27 3.01 24.87
CA ASP A 143 -24.99 1.74 24.83
C ASP A 143 -25.67 1.53 23.47
N ALA A 144 -26.26 2.59 22.91
CA ALA A 144 -26.85 2.59 21.58
C ALA A 144 -25.78 2.27 20.52
N PHE A 145 -24.59 2.86 20.65
CA PHE A 145 -23.47 2.60 19.76
C PHE A 145 -23.00 1.16 19.84
N LYS A 146 -22.76 0.63 21.04
CA LYS A 146 -22.37 -0.78 21.21
C LYS A 146 -23.41 -1.74 20.62
N ALA A 147 -24.69 -1.51 20.91
CA ALA A 147 -25.78 -2.33 20.38
C ALA A 147 -25.94 -2.21 18.86
N THR A 148 -25.47 -1.11 18.24
CA THR A 148 -25.34 -0.99 16.77
C THR A 148 -24.18 -1.83 16.27
N LEU A 149 -22.99 -1.71 16.88
CA LEU A 149 -21.79 -2.45 16.49
C LEU A 149 -22.01 -3.97 16.52
N ASP A 150 -22.75 -4.47 17.51
CA ASP A 150 -23.06 -5.91 17.67
C ASP A 150 -23.90 -6.49 16.53
N ARG A 151 -24.51 -5.63 15.71
CA ARG A 151 -25.29 -6.03 14.54
C ARG A 151 -24.52 -5.91 13.23
N LEU A 152 -23.33 -5.31 13.24
CA LEU A 152 -22.55 -5.08 12.02
C LEU A 152 -21.68 -6.29 11.70
N THR A 153 -21.71 -6.69 10.43
CA THR A 153 -20.80 -7.68 9.85
C THR A 153 -19.92 -7.00 8.81
N GLY A 154 -18.65 -7.39 8.73
CA GLY A 154 -17.65 -6.81 7.83
C GLY A 154 -16.52 -6.11 8.58
N ALA A 155 -15.72 -5.36 7.83
CA ALA A 155 -14.57 -4.62 8.32
C ALA A 155 -14.86 -3.11 8.23
N TYR A 156 -14.79 -2.40 9.35
CA TYR A 156 -15.07 -0.97 9.46
C TYR A 156 -14.18 -0.24 10.48
N ALA A 157 -13.93 1.04 10.21
CA ALA A 157 -13.54 2.03 11.19
C ALA A 157 -14.57 3.17 11.13
N LEU A 158 -15.12 3.55 12.28
CA LEU A 158 -16.20 4.54 12.38
C LEU A 158 -15.75 5.74 13.22
N ALA A 159 -16.22 6.93 12.85
CA ALA A 159 -16.23 8.09 13.73
C ALA A 159 -17.59 8.78 13.63
N VAL A 160 -18.21 9.04 14.79
CA VAL A 160 -19.63 9.39 14.91
C VAL A 160 -19.79 10.63 15.78
N LEU A 161 -20.61 11.56 15.29
CA LEU A 161 -21.18 12.69 16.00
C LEU A 161 -22.66 12.42 16.30
N ILE A 162 -23.12 12.87 17.47
CA ILE A 162 -24.51 12.77 17.89
C ILE A 162 -24.99 14.17 18.26
N GLU A 163 -26.04 14.63 17.60
CA GLU A 163 -26.65 15.94 17.86
C GLU A 163 -27.15 16.02 19.32
N GLY A 164 -26.68 17.03 20.04
CA GLY A 164 -26.88 17.24 21.48
C GLY A 164 -25.76 16.70 22.39
N GLU A 165 -24.80 15.95 21.85
CA GLU A 165 -23.60 15.49 22.57
C GLU A 165 -22.38 16.33 22.15
N ASP A 166 -22.34 17.59 22.57
CA ASP A 166 -21.47 18.63 22.00
C ASP A 166 -19.96 18.48 22.30
N GLU A 167 -19.58 17.51 23.12
CA GLU A 167 -18.18 17.25 23.51
C GLU A 167 -17.72 15.83 23.18
N LEU A 168 -18.50 15.07 22.40
CA LEU A 168 -18.31 13.63 22.21
C LEU A 168 -18.07 13.26 20.75
N ILE A 169 -17.06 12.44 20.51
CA ILE A 169 -16.92 11.63 19.30
C ILE A 169 -16.88 10.15 19.71
N LEU A 170 -17.74 9.33 19.11
CA LEU A 170 -17.64 7.88 19.26
C LEU A 170 -16.83 7.30 18.10
N GLY A 171 -15.97 6.34 18.40
CA GLY A 171 -15.15 5.64 17.41
C GLY A 171 -15.21 4.13 17.59
N ALA A 172 -15.07 3.37 16.51
CA ALA A 172 -14.98 1.90 16.58
C ALA A 172 -14.06 1.35 15.51
N ARG A 173 -13.39 0.23 15.82
CA ARG A 173 -12.50 -0.49 14.92
C ARG A 173 -12.92 -1.96 14.82
N ARG A 174 -12.99 -2.45 13.58
CA ARG A 174 -13.03 -3.86 13.22
C ARG A 174 -12.41 -4.05 11.84
N GLY A 175 -11.24 -4.67 11.72
CA GLY A 175 -10.49 -4.79 10.47
C GLY A 175 -9.78 -3.49 10.03
N SER A 176 -10.54 -2.42 9.72
CA SER A 176 -9.95 -1.14 9.29
C SER A 176 -9.29 -0.38 10.46
N PRO A 177 -8.09 0.23 10.26
CA PRO A 177 -7.35 0.85 11.34
C PRO A 177 -7.99 2.16 11.86
N LEU A 178 -7.84 2.39 13.16
CA LEU A 178 -8.27 3.60 13.86
C LEU A 178 -7.36 3.85 15.08
N VAL A 179 -6.99 5.10 15.31
CA VAL A 179 -6.11 5.52 16.40
C VAL A 179 -6.71 6.70 17.16
N VAL A 180 -6.42 6.76 18.46
CA VAL A 180 -6.69 7.93 19.31
C VAL A 180 -5.41 8.74 19.44
N GLY A 181 -5.48 10.03 19.14
CA GLY A 181 -4.40 10.98 19.38
C GLY A 181 -4.61 11.75 20.69
N TRP A 182 -3.60 11.78 21.54
CA TRP A 182 -3.61 12.44 22.85
C TRP A 182 -3.04 13.85 22.75
N GLY A 183 -3.88 14.88 22.90
CA GLY A 183 -3.46 16.27 22.99
C GLY A 183 -3.54 16.83 24.42
N GLU A 184 -3.32 18.14 24.54
CA GLU A 184 -3.45 18.88 25.80
C GLU A 184 -4.75 19.69 25.78
N GLY A 185 -5.79 19.21 26.45
CA GLY A 185 -7.13 19.83 26.45
C GLY A 185 -7.91 19.65 25.14
N GLU A 186 -7.36 18.87 24.21
CA GLU A 186 -7.97 18.46 22.95
C GLU A 186 -7.62 17.01 22.66
N MET A 187 -8.49 16.31 21.95
CA MET A 187 -8.29 14.90 21.59
C MET A 187 -8.63 14.67 20.11
N TYR A 188 -8.04 13.61 19.55
CA TYR A 188 -8.13 13.30 18.13
C TYR A 188 -8.49 11.84 17.90
N LEU A 189 -9.17 11.58 16.80
CA LEU A 189 -9.42 10.24 16.29
C LEU A 189 -8.97 10.22 14.82
N GLY A 190 -8.28 9.19 14.37
CA GLY A 190 -7.78 9.17 12.99
C GLY A 190 -7.61 7.77 12.43
N SER A 191 -7.74 7.61 11.12
CA SER A 191 -7.56 6.31 10.46
C SER A 191 -6.12 5.78 10.51
N ASP A 192 -5.14 6.65 10.79
CA ASP A 192 -3.74 6.29 11.00
C ASP A 192 -3.01 7.39 11.81
N ALA A 193 -1.71 7.18 12.05
CA ALA A 193 -0.87 8.15 12.73
C ALA A 193 -0.66 9.46 11.93
N LEU A 194 -0.74 9.42 10.59
CA LEU A 194 -0.58 10.60 9.74
C LEU A 194 -1.78 11.55 9.86
N ALA A 195 -2.98 11.01 10.07
CA ALA A 195 -4.20 11.78 10.29
C ALA A 195 -4.09 12.70 11.51
N VAL A 196 -3.51 12.20 12.60
CA VAL A 196 -3.39 12.93 13.88
C VAL A 196 -2.04 13.60 14.07
N GLY A 197 -1.04 13.22 13.27
CA GLY A 197 0.35 13.68 13.36
C GLY A 197 0.57 15.20 13.38
N PRO A 198 -0.24 16.03 12.67
CA PRO A 198 -0.13 17.49 12.76
C PRO A 198 -0.45 18.06 14.15
N PHE A 199 -1.15 17.29 14.99
CA PHE A 199 -1.68 17.77 16.27
C PHE A 199 -1.04 17.09 17.48
N THR A 200 -0.55 15.86 17.32
CA THR A 200 0.11 15.13 18.41
C THR A 200 1.03 14.03 17.90
N GLN A 201 2.03 13.69 18.70
CA GLN A 201 2.91 12.54 18.52
C GLN A 201 2.54 11.36 19.45
N LYS A 202 1.62 11.57 20.40
CA LYS A 202 1.20 10.55 21.36
C LYS A 202 -0.09 9.92 20.86
N ILE A 203 -0.05 8.63 20.54
CA ILE A 203 -1.22 7.91 20.03
C ILE A 203 -1.45 6.60 20.78
N SER A 204 -2.69 6.12 20.74
CA SER A 204 -3.05 4.75 21.12
C SER A 204 -3.73 4.09 19.93
N TYR A 205 -3.27 2.89 19.57
CA TYR A 205 -3.92 2.07 18.56
C TYR A 205 -5.09 1.34 19.20
N LEU A 206 -6.27 1.41 18.56
CA LEU A 206 -7.38 0.53 18.92
C LEU A 206 -7.07 -0.90 18.47
N GLU A 207 -7.49 -1.89 19.24
CA GLU A 207 -7.42 -3.31 18.88
C GLU A 207 -8.66 -3.75 18.10
N GLU A 208 -8.65 -5.00 17.64
CA GLU A 208 -9.74 -5.58 16.87
C GLU A 208 -11.02 -5.68 17.71
N GLY A 209 -12.10 -5.03 17.25
CA GLY A 209 -13.39 -5.00 17.93
C GLY A 209 -13.52 -3.90 18.99
N ASP A 210 -12.48 -3.08 19.21
CA ASP A 210 -12.54 -1.99 20.17
C ASP A 210 -13.50 -0.88 19.73
N TYR A 211 -14.07 -0.21 20.73
CA TYR A 211 -14.78 1.05 20.54
C TYR A 211 -14.41 2.05 21.64
N VAL A 212 -14.59 3.34 21.35
CA VAL A 212 -14.08 4.44 22.17
C VAL A 212 -15.05 5.60 22.21
N ALA A 213 -15.18 6.22 23.39
CA ALA A 213 -15.77 7.53 23.57
C ALA A 213 -14.66 8.55 23.81
N VAL A 214 -14.51 9.50 22.87
CA VAL A 214 -13.49 10.54 22.91
C VAL A 214 -14.15 11.87 23.27
N THR A 215 -13.61 12.52 24.30
CA THR A 215 -13.98 13.86 24.73
C THR A 215 -12.73 14.74 24.79
N ARG A 216 -12.89 16.06 24.97
CA ARG A 216 -11.74 16.97 25.09
C ARG A 216 -10.81 16.65 26.27
N THR A 217 -11.30 15.99 27.31
CA THR A 217 -10.54 15.66 28.53
C THR A 217 -9.93 14.26 28.50
N GLY A 218 -10.35 13.39 27.58
CA GLY A 218 -9.80 12.05 27.51
C GLY A 218 -10.60 11.10 26.61
N ALA A 219 -10.11 9.86 26.53
CA ALA A 219 -10.71 8.79 25.76
C ALA A 219 -10.99 7.57 26.65
N HIS A 220 -12.22 7.06 26.61
CA HIS A 220 -12.64 5.84 27.30
C HIS A 220 -12.81 4.73 26.28
N MET A 221 -11.93 3.73 26.32
CA MET A 221 -11.89 2.62 25.37
C MET A 221 -12.49 1.36 25.99
N PHE A 222 -13.10 0.54 25.15
CA PHE A 222 -13.77 -0.70 25.52
C PHE A 222 -13.42 -1.79 24.51
N ASP A 223 -13.27 -3.02 25.00
CA ASP A 223 -13.08 -4.20 24.15
C ASP A 223 -14.41 -4.65 23.50
N ALA A 224 -14.35 -5.64 22.61
CA ALA A 224 -15.53 -6.18 21.92
C ALA A 224 -16.63 -6.70 22.89
N SER A 225 -16.26 -7.11 24.11
CA SER A 225 -17.20 -7.57 25.14
C SER A 225 -17.83 -6.43 25.96
N GLY A 226 -17.39 -5.19 25.74
CA GLY A 226 -17.84 -3.99 26.42
C GLY A 226 -17.14 -3.71 27.75
N ARG A 227 -16.01 -4.36 28.02
CA ARG A 227 -15.21 -4.09 29.23
C ARG A 227 -14.24 -2.94 28.97
N PRO A 228 -13.96 -2.06 29.95
CA PRO A 228 -12.93 -1.04 29.83
C PRO A 228 -11.59 -1.65 29.42
N ALA A 229 -10.90 -0.99 28.51
CA ALA A 229 -9.69 -1.52 27.91
C ALA A 229 -8.59 -0.45 27.91
N ASP A 230 -7.46 -0.75 28.56
CA ASP A 230 -6.30 0.13 28.53
C ASP A 230 -5.45 -0.16 27.30
N ARG A 231 -5.19 0.87 26.50
CA ARG A 231 -4.32 0.79 25.30
C ARG A 231 -3.08 1.62 25.51
N ALA A 232 -1.93 1.03 25.22
CA ALA A 232 -0.64 1.69 25.41
C ALA A 232 -0.57 3.01 24.61
N VAL A 233 -0.06 4.05 25.25
CA VAL A 233 0.29 5.30 24.57
C VAL A 233 1.69 5.14 23.99
N VAL A 234 1.81 5.24 22.67
CA VAL A 234 3.09 5.17 21.95
C VAL A 234 3.42 6.54 21.36
N GLN A 235 4.71 6.82 21.27
CA GLN A 235 5.20 8.05 20.66
C GLN A 235 5.63 7.78 19.21
N VAL A 236 5.05 8.52 18.27
CA VAL A 236 5.38 8.43 16.84
C VAL A 236 6.33 9.57 16.46
N SER A 237 7.34 9.26 15.64
CA SER A 237 8.33 10.26 15.20
C SER A 237 7.70 11.40 14.40
N ALA A 238 8.05 12.65 14.74
CA ALA A 238 7.66 13.85 14.01
C ALA A 238 8.08 13.84 12.53
N SER A 239 9.19 13.19 12.19
CA SER A 239 9.70 13.11 10.81
C SER A 239 8.79 12.31 9.88
N SER A 240 7.96 11.41 10.42
CA SER A 240 6.96 10.68 9.64
C SER A 240 5.76 11.54 9.23
N ALA A 241 5.52 12.68 9.89
CA ALA A 241 4.33 13.52 9.70
C ALA A 241 4.51 14.67 8.67
N LEU A 242 5.75 15.01 8.30
CA LEU A 242 6.07 16.04 7.30
C LEU A 242 6.45 15.38 5.97
N VAL A 243 5.44 15.12 5.15
CA VAL A 243 5.63 14.54 3.82
C VAL A 243 5.45 15.63 2.76
N GLU A 244 6.55 16.00 2.12
CA GLU A 244 6.59 17.04 1.08
C GLU A 244 7.29 16.52 -0.18
N LYS A 245 6.96 17.11 -1.34
CA LYS A 245 7.58 16.77 -2.63
C LYS A 245 9.01 17.31 -2.78
N GLY A 246 9.39 18.31 -1.99
CA GLY A 246 10.69 18.97 -2.12
C GLY A 246 10.87 19.59 -3.51
N GLU A 247 12.00 19.28 -4.15
CA GLU A 247 12.36 19.80 -5.49
C GLU A 247 11.70 19.04 -6.65
N TYR A 248 10.99 17.95 -6.37
CA TYR A 248 10.37 17.09 -7.38
C TYR A 248 8.94 17.51 -7.73
N ARG A 249 8.50 17.20 -8.95
CA ARG A 249 7.15 17.54 -9.43
C ARG A 249 6.09 16.58 -8.88
N HIS A 250 6.47 15.31 -8.74
CA HIS A 250 5.59 14.23 -8.31
C HIS A 250 6.20 13.48 -7.12
N PHE A 251 5.36 12.94 -6.24
CA PHE A 251 5.83 12.04 -5.18
C PHE A 251 6.50 10.80 -5.76
N MET A 252 5.94 10.22 -6.83
CA MET A 252 6.56 9.06 -7.48
C MET A 252 7.98 9.37 -7.99
N GLU A 253 8.20 10.56 -8.57
CA GLU A 253 9.53 10.98 -9.02
C GLU A 253 10.51 11.10 -7.85
N LYS A 254 10.11 11.79 -6.78
CA LYS A 254 10.88 11.87 -5.53
C LYS A 254 11.23 10.48 -5.01
N GLU A 255 10.24 9.61 -4.92
CA GLU A 255 10.40 8.27 -4.34
C GLU A 255 11.30 7.38 -5.20
N ILE A 256 11.28 7.53 -6.53
CA ILE A 256 12.26 6.87 -7.41
C ILE A 256 13.68 7.32 -7.09
N HIS A 257 13.90 8.62 -6.86
CA HIS A 257 15.21 9.19 -6.55
C HIS A 257 15.69 8.92 -5.13
N GLU A 258 14.79 8.62 -4.19
CA GLU A 258 15.12 8.23 -2.81
C GLU A 258 15.59 6.77 -2.68
N GLN A 259 15.53 5.98 -3.76
CA GLN A 259 15.87 4.55 -3.73
C GLN A 259 17.29 4.19 -3.27
N PRO A 260 18.35 4.95 -3.62
CA PRO A 260 19.69 4.67 -3.09
C PRO A 260 19.70 4.67 -1.55
N ASP A 261 19.08 5.68 -0.94
CA ASP A 261 19.03 5.83 0.52
C ASP A 261 18.10 4.79 1.15
N SER A 262 16.90 4.56 0.58
CA SER A 262 15.96 3.58 1.12
C SER A 262 16.53 2.16 1.10
N VAL A 263 17.21 1.77 0.01
CA VAL A 263 17.88 0.47 -0.12
C VAL A 263 19.05 0.41 0.86
N GLN A 264 19.86 1.45 1.00
CA GLN A 264 20.95 1.49 1.98
C GLN A 264 20.44 1.30 3.42
N HIS A 265 19.38 2.00 3.82
CA HIS A 265 18.76 1.84 5.13
C HIS A 265 18.24 0.42 5.34
N THR A 266 17.60 -0.15 4.32
CA THR A 266 17.13 -1.55 4.36
C THR A 266 18.29 -2.51 4.56
N LEU A 267 19.32 -2.46 3.72
CA LEU A 267 20.46 -3.38 3.76
C LEU A 267 21.18 -3.29 5.11
N SER A 268 21.30 -2.08 5.66
CA SER A 268 21.93 -1.84 6.96
C SER A 268 21.16 -2.47 8.12
N GLU A 269 19.87 -2.80 7.96
CA GLU A 269 19.11 -3.55 8.95
C GLU A 269 19.52 -5.03 8.97
N TYR A 270 19.72 -5.64 7.79
CA TYR A 270 19.92 -7.08 7.66
C TYR A 270 21.38 -7.52 7.53
N LEU A 271 22.29 -6.61 7.17
CA LEU A 271 23.68 -6.93 6.85
C LEU A 271 24.64 -6.05 7.63
N ASP A 272 25.86 -6.55 7.83
CA ASP A 272 26.99 -5.81 8.38
C ASP A 272 28.16 -5.86 7.39
N LEU A 273 28.43 -4.71 6.76
CA LEU A 273 29.51 -4.56 5.79
C LEU A 273 30.89 -4.75 6.42
N VAL A 274 31.07 -4.37 7.69
CA VAL A 274 32.38 -4.42 8.36
C VAL A 274 32.79 -5.86 8.64
N SER A 275 31.85 -6.67 9.14
CA SER A 275 32.11 -8.10 9.34
C SER A 275 31.91 -8.93 8.07
N GLY A 276 31.27 -8.37 7.04
CA GLY A 276 30.92 -9.07 5.80
C GLY A 276 29.87 -10.15 6.03
N LYS A 277 28.95 -9.95 6.97
CA LYS A 277 27.99 -10.96 7.41
C LYS A 277 26.54 -10.52 7.31
N ALA A 278 25.66 -11.49 7.08
CA ALA A 278 24.24 -11.31 7.33
C ALA A 278 23.98 -11.34 8.84
N LYS A 279 23.12 -10.45 9.32
CA LYS A 279 22.75 -10.39 10.73
C LYS A 279 21.82 -11.55 11.09
N VAL A 280 21.97 -12.02 12.33
CA VAL A 280 21.16 -13.08 12.91
C VAL A 280 19.69 -12.66 12.93
N GLN A 281 18.81 -13.54 12.45
CA GLN A 281 17.37 -13.32 12.39
C GLN A 281 16.66 -14.05 13.55
N ALA A 282 15.50 -13.56 13.96
CA ALA A 282 14.65 -14.23 14.96
C ALA A 282 14.01 -15.55 14.44
N VAL A 283 14.20 -15.84 13.16
CA VAL A 283 13.84 -17.12 12.54
C VAL A 283 15.07 -18.01 12.45
N ASP A 284 14.96 -19.23 12.99
CA ASP A 284 15.93 -20.29 12.71
C ASP A 284 15.64 -20.93 11.34
N PHE A 285 16.31 -20.44 10.30
CA PHE A 285 16.17 -20.95 8.94
C PHE A 285 16.69 -22.39 8.77
N ALA A 286 17.47 -22.94 9.70
CA ALA A 286 17.89 -24.34 9.64
C ALA A 286 16.70 -25.29 9.88
N ALA A 287 15.75 -24.87 10.73
CA ALA A 287 14.54 -25.62 11.05
C ALA A 287 13.39 -25.43 10.05
N ILE A 288 13.48 -24.46 9.12
CA ILE A 288 12.44 -24.22 8.12
C ILE A 288 12.59 -25.20 6.94
N GLU A 289 11.46 -25.77 6.52
CA GLU A 289 11.40 -26.71 5.38
C GLU A 289 10.91 -26.04 4.10
N ARG A 290 10.09 -24.99 4.21
CA ARG A 290 9.48 -24.27 3.10
C ARG A 290 9.16 -22.83 3.51
N ILE A 291 9.20 -21.91 2.54
CA ILE A 291 8.65 -20.56 2.68
C ILE A 291 7.38 -20.46 1.85
N GLN A 292 6.31 -19.93 2.44
CA GLN A 292 5.09 -19.52 1.75
C GLN A 292 4.99 -18.00 1.83
N ILE A 293 5.20 -17.31 0.71
CA ILE A 293 4.99 -15.86 0.60
C ILE A 293 3.56 -15.58 0.13
N VAL A 294 2.86 -14.68 0.83
CA VAL A 294 1.55 -14.15 0.42
C VAL A 294 1.62 -12.64 0.27
N ALA A 295 1.17 -12.13 -0.88
CA ALA A 295 1.20 -10.70 -1.19
C ALA A 295 0.25 -10.35 -2.34
N CYS A 296 0.10 -9.05 -2.64
CA CYS A 296 -0.68 -8.55 -3.77
C CYS A 296 0.12 -7.53 -4.59
N GLY A 297 -0.14 -7.46 -5.90
CA GLY A 297 0.43 -6.44 -6.80
C GLY A 297 1.97 -6.40 -6.79
N THR A 298 2.54 -5.21 -6.69
CA THR A 298 3.99 -4.99 -6.66
C THR A 298 4.72 -5.83 -5.59
N ALA A 299 4.14 -6.00 -4.40
CA ALA A 299 4.74 -6.80 -3.33
C ALA A 299 4.80 -8.31 -3.68
N PHE A 300 3.85 -8.80 -4.49
CA PHE A 300 3.87 -10.17 -5.01
C PHE A 300 5.04 -10.38 -5.98
N TYR A 301 5.36 -9.40 -6.83
CA TYR A 301 6.55 -9.48 -7.70
C TYR A 301 7.86 -9.41 -6.91
N ALA A 302 7.92 -8.61 -5.84
CA ALA A 302 9.07 -8.63 -4.93
C ALA A 302 9.26 -10.01 -4.29
N GLY A 303 8.17 -10.64 -3.82
CA GLY A 303 8.15 -12.01 -3.32
C GLY A 303 8.68 -13.02 -4.36
N GLN A 304 8.25 -12.91 -5.62
CA GLN A 304 8.73 -13.77 -6.71
C GLN A 304 10.22 -13.59 -6.99
N ILE A 305 10.77 -12.37 -6.89
CA ILE A 305 12.23 -12.16 -6.97
C ILE A 305 12.91 -12.86 -5.79
N GLY A 306 12.38 -12.68 -4.57
CA GLY A 306 12.86 -13.34 -3.36
C GLY A 306 12.89 -14.87 -3.48
N LYS A 307 11.87 -15.48 -4.11
CA LYS A 307 11.82 -16.93 -4.39
C LYS A 307 13.08 -17.43 -5.09
N TYR A 308 13.51 -16.78 -6.18
CA TYR A 308 14.73 -17.17 -6.88
C TYR A 308 15.96 -17.12 -5.97
N ALA A 309 16.04 -16.14 -5.07
CA ALA A 309 17.14 -16.01 -4.13
C ALA A 309 17.12 -17.09 -3.03
N PHE A 310 15.98 -17.35 -2.40
CA PHE A 310 15.86 -18.40 -1.39
C PHE A 310 16.16 -19.80 -1.96
N GLU A 311 15.69 -20.09 -3.17
CA GLU A 311 15.98 -21.36 -3.84
C GLU A 311 17.46 -21.46 -4.23
N ARG A 312 18.05 -20.40 -4.78
CA ARG A 312 19.45 -20.41 -5.22
C ARG A 312 20.44 -20.50 -4.07
N TYR A 313 20.26 -19.67 -3.04
CA TYR A 313 21.26 -19.46 -1.99
C TYR A 313 21.03 -20.32 -0.73
N ALA A 314 19.77 -20.62 -0.40
CA ALA A 314 19.42 -21.44 0.76
C ALA A 314 18.94 -22.86 0.38
N GLY A 315 18.62 -23.09 -0.90
CA GLY A 315 17.90 -24.27 -1.37
C GLY A 315 16.66 -24.57 -0.56
N LEU A 316 15.96 -23.50 -0.20
CA LEU A 316 14.73 -23.56 0.55
C LEU A 316 13.58 -23.40 -0.45
N PRO A 317 12.70 -24.42 -0.59
CA PRO A 317 11.52 -24.30 -1.44
C PRO A 317 10.71 -23.06 -1.06
N CYS A 318 10.38 -22.24 -2.05
CA CYS A 318 9.64 -21.00 -1.83
C CYS A 318 8.46 -20.92 -2.80
N ASP A 319 7.25 -20.85 -2.25
CA ASP A 319 6.04 -20.57 -2.99
C ASP A 319 5.63 -19.11 -2.78
N VAL A 320 5.11 -18.49 -3.83
CA VAL A 320 4.66 -17.09 -3.79
C VAL A 320 3.29 -17.08 -4.42
N GLU A 321 2.30 -16.60 -3.66
CA GLU A 321 0.91 -16.63 -4.07
C GLU A 321 0.23 -15.28 -3.92
N ILE A 322 -0.70 -15.02 -4.82
CA ILE A 322 -1.61 -13.88 -4.74
C ILE A 322 -2.53 -14.13 -3.54
N ALA A 323 -2.52 -13.21 -2.57
CA ALA A 323 -3.19 -13.43 -1.29
C ALA A 323 -4.72 -13.61 -1.42
N SER A 324 -5.34 -12.95 -2.40
CA SER A 324 -6.78 -13.09 -2.69
C SER A 324 -7.14 -14.53 -3.07
N GLU A 325 -6.30 -15.22 -3.85
CA GLU A 325 -6.54 -16.61 -4.24
C GLU A 325 -6.19 -17.58 -3.11
N PHE A 326 -5.11 -17.29 -2.37
CA PHE A 326 -4.64 -18.14 -1.29
C PHE A 326 -5.71 -18.32 -0.20
N ARG A 327 -6.33 -17.23 0.26
CA ARG A 327 -7.30 -17.29 1.37
C ARG A 327 -8.56 -18.11 1.07
N TYR A 328 -8.94 -18.29 -0.20
CA TYR A 328 -10.21 -18.94 -0.59
C TYR A 328 -10.08 -20.40 -1.06
N ARG A 329 -8.88 -20.89 -1.36
CA ARG A 329 -8.68 -22.21 -2.01
C ARG A 329 -8.36 -23.38 -1.07
N HIS A 330 -8.53 -23.23 0.25
CA HIS A 330 -8.06 -24.17 1.28
C HIS A 330 -6.61 -24.64 1.07
N PRO A 331 -5.60 -23.76 1.25
CA PRO A 331 -4.20 -24.09 0.96
C PRO A 331 -3.68 -25.29 1.76
N SER A 332 -2.91 -26.14 1.09
CA SER A 332 -2.21 -27.25 1.75
C SER A 332 -0.83 -26.78 2.23
N VAL A 333 -0.70 -26.54 3.53
CA VAL A 333 0.55 -26.08 4.18
C VAL A 333 1.07 -27.09 5.20
N SER A 334 2.37 -27.36 5.20
CA SER A 334 3.02 -28.22 6.21
C SER A 334 3.49 -27.40 7.42
N LYS A 335 3.59 -28.04 8.59
CA LYS A 335 4.01 -27.38 9.85
C LYS A 335 5.43 -26.80 9.83
N GLY A 336 6.32 -27.34 9.00
CA GLY A 336 7.67 -26.80 8.77
C GLY A 336 7.71 -25.56 7.85
N THR A 337 6.55 -25.04 7.43
CA THR A 337 6.45 -23.86 6.57
C THR A 337 6.53 -22.57 7.39
N LEU A 338 7.39 -21.64 6.95
CA LEU A 338 7.34 -20.24 7.37
C LEU A 338 6.39 -19.46 6.46
N ALA A 339 5.34 -18.89 7.01
CA ALA A 339 4.45 -17.98 6.30
C ALA A 339 4.99 -16.55 6.35
N VAL A 340 5.16 -15.91 5.19
CA VAL A 340 5.72 -14.55 5.06
C VAL A 340 4.72 -13.65 4.34
N ALA A 341 4.21 -12.64 5.03
CA ALA A 341 3.47 -11.56 4.39
C ALA A 341 4.43 -10.50 3.86
N VAL A 342 4.25 -10.06 2.61
CA VAL A 342 5.00 -8.91 2.05
C VAL A 342 4.01 -7.82 1.70
N SER A 343 4.15 -6.65 2.31
CA SER A 343 3.26 -5.51 2.08
C SER A 343 3.95 -4.19 2.38
N GLN A 344 3.73 -3.17 1.55
CA GLN A 344 4.25 -1.83 1.85
C GLN A 344 3.53 -1.23 3.07
N SER A 345 2.19 -1.24 3.05
CA SER A 345 1.37 -0.62 4.08
C SER A 345 1.21 -1.48 5.33
N GLY A 346 1.31 -2.81 5.19
CA GLY A 346 0.97 -3.75 6.24
C GLY A 346 -0.53 -3.80 6.58
N GLU A 347 -1.37 -3.21 5.72
CA GLU A 347 -2.83 -3.11 5.90
C GLU A 347 -3.61 -3.74 4.73
N THR A 348 -2.94 -4.32 3.72
CA THR A 348 -3.60 -4.96 2.58
C THR A 348 -4.51 -6.10 3.07
N ALA A 349 -5.82 -5.99 2.83
CA ALA A 349 -6.83 -6.86 3.44
C ALA A 349 -6.60 -8.35 3.15
N ASP A 350 -6.42 -8.74 1.88
CA ASP A 350 -6.21 -10.13 1.50
C ASP A 350 -4.93 -10.73 2.08
N THR A 351 -3.85 -9.95 2.08
CA THR A 351 -2.56 -10.36 2.64
C THR A 351 -2.67 -10.54 4.16
N LEU A 352 -3.36 -9.63 4.85
CA LEU A 352 -3.55 -9.70 6.29
C LEU A 352 -4.39 -10.93 6.64
N ALA A 353 -5.52 -11.13 5.96
CA ALA A 353 -6.38 -12.30 6.14
C ALA A 353 -5.63 -13.62 5.88
N SER A 354 -4.78 -13.66 4.86
CA SER A 354 -3.93 -14.82 4.57
C SER A 354 -2.91 -15.09 5.69
N LEU A 355 -2.29 -14.05 6.23
CA LEU A 355 -1.36 -14.15 7.36
C LEU A 355 -2.07 -14.65 8.62
N THR A 356 -3.24 -14.08 8.94
CA THR A 356 -4.09 -14.50 10.06
C THR A 356 -4.48 -15.97 9.94
N TRP A 357 -4.87 -16.40 8.74
CA TRP A 357 -5.20 -17.79 8.48
C TRP A 357 -3.99 -18.71 8.71
N CYS A 358 -2.82 -18.36 8.17
CA CYS A 358 -1.58 -19.13 8.37
C CYS A 358 -1.22 -19.27 9.86
N LYS A 359 -1.37 -18.19 10.64
CA LYS A 359 -1.19 -18.19 12.08
C LYS A 359 -2.18 -19.12 12.78
N ALA A 360 -3.45 -19.09 12.39
CA ALA A 360 -4.49 -19.98 12.92
C ALA A 360 -4.22 -21.47 12.58
N GLN A 361 -3.54 -21.76 11.46
CA GLN A 361 -3.03 -23.10 11.15
C GLN A 361 -1.80 -23.49 11.97
N GLY A 362 -1.29 -22.61 12.84
CA GLY A 362 -0.12 -22.84 13.69
C GLY A 362 1.19 -22.84 12.92
N LEU A 363 1.28 -22.11 11.81
CA LEU A 363 2.55 -21.84 11.12
C LEU A 363 3.31 -20.72 11.83
N LYS A 364 4.65 -20.76 11.75
CA LYS A 364 5.45 -19.60 12.12
C LYS A 364 5.22 -18.47 11.12
N THR A 365 5.05 -17.25 11.63
CA THR A 365 4.70 -16.08 10.81
C THR A 365 5.76 -14.99 10.83
N ALA A 366 6.00 -14.38 9.66
CA ALA A 366 6.83 -13.20 9.52
C ALA A 366 6.18 -12.18 8.57
N ALA A 367 6.53 -10.90 8.72
CA ALA A 367 6.03 -9.82 7.87
C ALA A 367 7.16 -8.90 7.40
N VAL A 368 7.37 -8.81 6.09
CA VAL A 368 8.23 -7.81 5.45
C VAL A 368 7.37 -6.57 5.16
N VAL A 369 7.52 -5.52 5.99
CA VAL A 369 6.66 -4.34 5.94
C VAL A 369 7.42 -3.03 6.15
N ASN A 370 6.90 -1.95 5.57
CA ASN A 370 7.48 -0.62 5.72
C ASN A 370 6.88 0.18 6.89
N VAL A 371 5.63 -0.09 7.24
CA VAL A 371 4.94 0.54 8.38
C VAL A 371 5.03 -0.40 9.58
N HIS A 372 5.94 -0.09 10.51
CA HIS A 372 6.28 -0.97 11.64
C HIS A 372 5.17 -1.10 12.68
N THR A 373 4.20 -0.19 12.64
CA THR A 373 3.03 -0.19 13.53
C THR A 373 1.76 -0.64 12.79
N SER A 374 1.89 -1.28 11.64
CA SER A 374 0.75 -1.80 10.87
C SER A 374 0.11 -3.02 11.54
N SER A 375 -1.06 -3.41 11.05
CA SER A 375 -1.76 -4.61 11.51
C SER A 375 -0.93 -5.88 11.29
N MET A 376 -0.33 -6.07 10.11
CA MET A 376 0.57 -7.20 9.87
C MET A 376 1.80 -7.20 10.78
N ALA A 377 2.38 -6.03 11.06
CA ALA A 377 3.55 -5.92 11.94
C ALA A 377 3.24 -6.34 13.39
N ARG A 378 2.04 -6.04 13.88
CA ARG A 378 1.59 -6.48 15.21
C ARG A 378 1.21 -7.94 15.26
N GLU A 379 0.71 -8.49 14.15
CA GLU A 379 0.17 -9.85 14.11
C GLU A 379 1.24 -10.92 13.87
N ALA A 380 2.26 -10.64 13.05
CA ALA A 380 3.35 -11.56 12.79
C ALA A 380 4.22 -11.80 14.02
N GLU A 381 4.77 -13.01 14.16
CA GLU A 381 5.74 -13.33 15.22
C GLU A 381 7.10 -12.67 14.98
N VAL A 382 7.46 -12.46 13.71
CA VAL A 382 8.71 -11.80 13.31
C VAL A 382 8.42 -10.63 12.38
N LEU A 383 8.85 -9.44 12.80
CA LEU A 383 8.82 -8.24 11.98
C LEU A 383 10.15 -8.10 11.23
N TRP A 384 10.06 -7.93 9.91
CA TRP A 384 11.17 -7.57 9.03
C TRP A 384 10.91 -6.19 8.42
N PRO A 385 11.43 -5.12 9.04
CA PRO A 385 11.19 -3.76 8.59
C PRO A 385 11.99 -3.42 7.32
N THR A 386 11.39 -2.69 6.39
CA THR A 386 12.10 -2.24 5.18
C THR A 386 12.74 -0.86 5.33
N HIS A 387 12.36 -0.04 6.32
CA HIS A 387 12.96 1.29 6.54
C HIS A 387 13.02 2.23 5.31
N ALA A 388 12.11 2.07 4.35
CA ALA A 388 12.09 2.87 3.12
C ALA A 388 11.55 4.29 3.33
N GLY A 389 11.03 4.58 4.53
CA GLY A 389 10.31 5.81 4.84
C GLY A 389 8.92 5.89 4.19
N PRO A 390 8.12 6.93 4.47
CA PRO A 390 6.79 7.08 3.91
C PRO A 390 6.81 7.10 2.37
N GLU A 391 5.87 6.38 1.75
CA GLU A 391 5.66 6.33 0.30
C GLU A 391 4.21 6.72 0.01
N ILE A 392 4.03 7.77 -0.78
CA ILE A 392 2.78 8.51 -1.01
C ILE A 392 2.24 8.25 -2.40
N GLY A 393 3.11 8.24 -3.42
CA GLY A 393 2.71 7.93 -4.79
C GLY A 393 1.99 6.59 -4.84
N VAL A 394 0.81 6.51 -5.46
CA VAL A 394 0.00 5.28 -5.46
C VAL A 394 0.80 4.10 -6.01
N ALA A 395 1.47 4.29 -7.15
CA ALA A 395 2.38 3.32 -7.72
C ALA A 395 3.63 3.16 -6.83
N SER A 396 3.82 1.95 -6.28
CA SER A 396 4.97 1.67 -5.41
C SER A 396 6.30 1.69 -6.18
N THR A 397 7.36 2.25 -5.57
CA THR A 397 8.69 2.40 -6.17
C THR A 397 9.77 2.01 -5.18
N LYS A 398 10.12 2.89 -4.24
CA LYS A 398 11.15 2.62 -3.22
C LYS A 398 10.78 1.52 -2.24
N ALA A 399 9.49 1.30 -1.98
CA ALA A 399 9.07 0.18 -1.16
C ALA A 399 9.27 -1.16 -1.89
N PHE A 400 9.14 -1.22 -3.22
CA PHE A 400 9.46 -2.42 -4.00
C PHE A 400 10.94 -2.78 -3.89
N THR A 401 11.84 -1.82 -4.16
CA THR A 401 13.28 -2.08 -4.09
C THR A 401 13.75 -2.36 -2.67
N ALA A 402 13.16 -1.72 -1.65
CA ALA A 402 13.41 -2.06 -0.25
C ALA A 402 12.92 -3.49 0.11
N GLN A 403 11.74 -3.90 -0.35
CA GLN A 403 11.25 -5.28 -0.16
C GLN A 403 12.17 -6.30 -0.82
N VAL A 404 12.61 -6.05 -2.06
CA VAL A 404 13.58 -6.91 -2.74
C VAL A 404 14.90 -6.96 -1.97
N ALA A 405 15.43 -5.83 -1.51
CA ALA A 405 16.68 -5.77 -0.74
C ALA A 405 16.59 -6.57 0.57
N ALA A 406 15.47 -6.47 1.29
CA ALA A 406 15.21 -7.25 2.50
C ALA A 406 15.16 -8.76 2.17
N LEU A 407 14.38 -9.17 1.17
CA LEU A 407 14.24 -10.58 0.78
C LEU A 407 15.57 -11.19 0.30
N LEU A 408 16.36 -10.45 -0.47
CA LEU A 408 17.69 -10.88 -0.89
C LEU A 408 18.64 -11.06 0.31
N SER A 409 18.61 -10.13 1.27
CA SER A 409 19.43 -10.22 2.50
C SER A 409 19.01 -11.40 3.38
N LEU A 410 17.71 -11.63 3.52
CA LEU A 410 17.16 -12.78 4.24
C LEU A 410 17.51 -14.12 3.56
N ALA A 411 17.61 -14.16 2.24
CA ALA A 411 18.06 -15.35 1.52
C ALA A 411 19.54 -15.67 1.81
N VAL A 412 20.41 -14.65 1.97
CA VAL A 412 21.80 -14.85 2.43
C VAL A 412 21.81 -15.41 3.85
N ALA A 413 21.08 -14.79 4.78
CA ALA A 413 20.97 -15.25 6.16
C ALA A 413 20.49 -16.72 6.25
N ALA A 414 19.49 -17.08 5.43
CA ALA A 414 18.99 -18.45 5.34
C ALA A 414 20.03 -19.43 4.77
N GLY A 415 20.80 -19.02 3.76
CA GLY A 415 21.86 -19.85 3.19
C GLY A 415 23.00 -20.12 4.18
N VAL A 416 23.39 -19.12 4.98
CA VAL A 416 24.39 -19.26 6.05
C VAL A 416 23.87 -20.19 7.14
N ALA A 417 22.65 -19.96 7.66
CA ALA A 417 22.04 -20.78 8.70
C ALA A 417 21.90 -22.26 8.30
N ARG A 418 21.74 -22.53 7.00
CA ARG A 418 21.61 -23.88 6.44
C ARG A 418 22.94 -24.48 5.97
N GLY A 419 24.06 -23.80 6.18
CA GLY A 419 25.39 -24.27 5.76
C GLY A 419 25.58 -24.39 4.24
N ARG A 420 24.77 -23.67 3.45
CA ARG A 420 24.86 -23.61 1.98
C ARG A 420 25.83 -22.53 1.50
N ILE A 421 25.99 -21.49 2.30
CA ILE A 421 26.89 -20.36 2.06
C ILE A 421 27.99 -20.44 3.12
N ASP A 422 29.25 -20.48 2.68
CA ASP A 422 30.40 -20.35 3.56
C ASP A 422 30.76 -18.87 3.82
N ALA A 423 31.69 -18.62 4.74
CA ALA A 423 32.04 -17.26 5.14
C ALA A 423 32.63 -16.40 3.99
N ALA A 424 33.29 -17.02 3.00
CA ALA A 424 33.87 -16.29 1.88
C ALA A 424 32.76 -15.85 0.91
N GLN A 425 31.84 -16.76 0.60
CA GLN A 425 30.68 -16.46 -0.22
C GLN A 425 29.73 -15.48 0.47
N GLU A 426 29.54 -15.58 1.79
CA GLU A 426 28.76 -14.62 2.57
C GLU A 426 29.31 -13.19 2.41
N ALA A 427 30.62 -13.02 2.58
CA ALA A 427 31.27 -11.72 2.42
C ALA A 427 31.15 -11.16 1.00
N GLU A 428 31.22 -12.02 -0.03
CA GLU A 428 31.03 -11.63 -1.43
C GLU A 428 29.60 -11.14 -1.68
N LEU A 429 28.58 -11.88 -1.22
CA LEU A 429 27.17 -11.53 -1.40
C LEU A 429 26.80 -10.26 -0.63
N VAL A 430 27.29 -10.10 0.60
CA VAL A 430 27.10 -8.89 1.42
C VAL A 430 27.71 -7.68 0.72
N LYS A 431 28.94 -7.81 0.19
CA LYS A 431 29.59 -6.75 -0.57
C LYS A 431 28.77 -6.38 -1.80
N ALA A 432 28.32 -7.37 -2.59
CA ALA A 432 27.50 -7.12 -3.78
C ALA A 432 26.20 -6.40 -3.43
N LEU A 433 25.52 -6.78 -2.35
CA LEU A 433 24.31 -6.08 -1.89
C LEU A 433 24.59 -4.62 -1.52
N PHE A 434 25.67 -4.33 -0.79
CA PHE A 434 26.05 -2.94 -0.46
C PHE A 434 26.57 -2.13 -1.66
N GLU A 435 26.86 -2.75 -2.80
CA GLU A 435 27.11 -2.02 -4.06
C GLU A 435 25.83 -1.51 -4.72
N ALA A 436 24.66 -2.07 -4.37
CA ALA A 436 23.39 -1.75 -5.02
C ALA A 436 23.02 -0.26 -4.94
N PRO A 437 23.11 0.44 -3.78
CA PRO A 437 22.78 1.88 -3.70
C PRO A 437 23.55 2.74 -4.71
N ARG A 438 24.86 2.51 -4.84
CA ARG A 438 25.69 3.22 -5.83
C ARG A 438 25.22 2.96 -7.26
N LEU A 439 24.94 1.70 -7.58
CA LEU A 439 24.50 1.31 -8.93
C LEU A 439 23.07 1.80 -9.24
N ILE A 440 22.21 1.90 -8.25
CA ILE A 440 20.90 2.57 -8.35
C ILE A 440 21.10 4.06 -8.64
N SER A 441 22.03 4.74 -7.95
CA SER A 441 22.36 6.15 -8.26
C SER A 441 22.87 6.33 -9.69
N GLU A 442 23.66 5.39 -10.22
CA GLU A 442 24.09 5.39 -11.62
C GLU A 442 22.92 5.15 -12.58
N ALA A 443 22.01 4.24 -12.25
CA ALA A 443 20.81 3.98 -13.06
C ALA A 443 19.86 5.19 -13.10
N LEU A 444 19.81 6.01 -12.04
CA LEU A 444 19.06 7.27 -12.04
C LEU A 444 19.61 8.28 -13.06
N GLN A 445 20.88 8.18 -13.46
CA GLN A 445 21.47 9.04 -14.49
C GLN A 445 21.06 8.66 -15.92
N MET A 446 20.28 7.58 -16.10
CA MET A 446 19.78 7.12 -17.41
C MET A 446 18.65 7.99 -17.98
N ASP A 447 18.32 9.08 -17.29
CA ASP A 447 17.20 9.97 -17.53
C ASP A 447 16.99 10.35 -19.00
N ALA A 448 18.01 10.90 -19.65
CA ALA A 448 17.94 11.37 -21.03
C ALA A 448 17.66 10.23 -22.04
N GLY A 449 18.28 9.07 -21.83
CA GLY A 449 18.09 7.90 -22.71
C GLY A 449 16.68 7.33 -22.60
N ILE A 450 16.11 7.33 -21.39
CA ILE A 450 14.74 6.89 -21.14
C ILE A 450 13.74 7.91 -21.69
N HIS A 451 13.98 9.20 -21.47
CA HIS A 451 13.15 10.28 -21.99
C HIS A 451 13.02 10.25 -23.52
N ALA A 452 14.07 9.87 -24.25
CA ALA A 452 14.03 9.78 -25.70
C ALA A 452 13.00 8.74 -26.21
N LEU A 453 12.68 7.72 -25.41
CA LEU A 453 11.77 6.63 -25.78
C LEU A 453 10.30 6.96 -25.53
N THR A 454 10.01 7.94 -24.67
CA THR A 454 8.66 8.14 -24.13
C THR A 454 7.70 8.72 -25.15
N LEU A 455 8.21 9.45 -26.14
CA LEU A 455 7.41 10.00 -27.24
C LEU A 455 6.73 8.90 -28.07
N ASP A 456 7.44 7.80 -28.32
CA ASP A 456 6.90 6.69 -29.11
C ASP A 456 6.09 5.74 -28.23
N LEU A 457 6.55 5.46 -27.02
CA LEU A 457 5.77 4.67 -26.05
C LEU A 457 4.43 5.31 -25.70
N ALA A 458 4.35 6.64 -25.57
CA ALA A 458 3.10 7.34 -25.26
C ALA A 458 2.02 7.17 -26.35
N LYS A 459 2.42 6.89 -27.59
CA LYS A 459 1.52 6.60 -28.73
C LYS A 459 1.07 5.15 -28.77
N ALA A 460 1.83 4.25 -28.14
CA ALA A 460 1.53 2.83 -28.15
C ALA A 460 0.23 2.53 -27.38
N ARG A 461 -0.56 1.61 -27.93
CA ARG A 461 -1.74 1.07 -27.24
C ARG A 461 -1.34 -0.08 -26.31
N ASP A 462 -0.49 -0.95 -26.82
CA ASP A 462 -0.03 -2.18 -26.19
C ASP A 462 1.50 -2.16 -26.08
N VAL A 463 2.04 -2.58 -24.94
CA VAL A 463 3.50 -2.64 -24.70
C VAL A 463 3.83 -3.96 -24.01
N LEU A 464 4.82 -4.69 -24.50
CA LEU A 464 5.27 -5.91 -23.85
C LEU A 464 6.52 -5.66 -23.01
N PHE A 465 6.62 -6.33 -21.86
CA PHE A 465 7.82 -6.36 -21.02
C PHE A 465 8.36 -7.77 -20.94
N LEU A 466 9.67 -7.95 -21.08
CA LEU A 466 10.32 -9.25 -21.09
C LEU A 466 11.48 -9.35 -20.11
N GLY A 467 11.58 -10.51 -19.48
CA GLY A 467 12.74 -10.90 -18.69
C GLY A 467 12.85 -12.41 -18.54
N ARG A 468 13.99 -12.88 -18.04
CA ARG A 468 14.24 -14.28 -17.68
C ARG A 468 14.73 -14.39 -16.24
N GLY A 469 14.45 -15.52 -15.59
CA GLY A 469 14.81 -15.73 -14.19
C GLY A 469 14.23 -14.63 -13.28
N PRO A 470 15.03 -14.03 -12.37
CA PRO A 470 14.59 -12.92 -11.52
C PRO A 470 14.11 -11.68 -12.28
N MET A 471 14.50 -11.53 -13.55
CA MET A 471 14.06 -10.41 -14.39
C MET A 471 12.65 -10.60 -14.92
N PHE A 472 12.09 -11.82 -14.93
CA PHE A 472 10.70 -12.04 -15.33
C PHE A 472 9.70 -11.37 -14.37
N PRO A 473 9.75 -11.61 -13.04
CA PRO A 473 8.91 -10.86 -12.12
C PRO A 473 9.14 -9.35 -12.18
N LEU A 474 10.38 -8.89 -12.46
CA LEU A 474 10.64 -7.46 -12.66
C LEU A 474 9.99 -6.92 -13.94
N ALA A 475 9.98 -7.68 -15.04
CA ALA A 475 9.27 -7.32 -16.26
C ALA A 475 7.75 -7.21 -16.00
N MET A 476 7.19 -8.11 -15.18
CA MET A 476 5.80 -8.03 -14.75
C MET A 476 5.52 -6.77 -13.91
N GLU A 477 6.44 -6.41 -13.01
CA GLU A 477 6.36 -5.16 -12.25
C GLU A 477 6.41 -3.93 -13.18
N GLY A 478 7.22 -3.97 -14.25
CA GLY A 478 7.29 -2.88 -15.24
C GLY A 478 6.04 -2.68 -16.05
N ALA A 479 5.48 -3.79 -16.50
CA ALA A 479 4.16 -3.79 -17.11
C ALA A 479 3.11 -3.22 -16.15
N LEU A 480 3.15 -3.60 -14.86
CA LEU A 480 2.24 -3.06 -13.85
C LEU A 480 2.41 -1.55 -13.69
N LYS A 481 3.64 -1.04 -13.51
CA LYS A 481 3.89 0.40 -13.39
C LYS A 481 3.38 1.16 -14.61
N LEU A 482 3.74 0.73 -15.82
CA LEU A 482 3.31 1.42 -17.03
C LEU A 482 1.77 1.43 -17.13
N LYS A 483 1.12 0.31 -16.82
CA LYS A 483 -0.35 0.19 -16.83
C LYS A 483 -1.03 1.09 -15.81
N GLU A 484 -0.52 1.13 -14.58
CA GLU A 484 -1.10 1.90 -13.47
C GLU A 484 -1.15 3.40 -13.77
N ILE A 485 -0.05 3.98 -14.25
CA ILE A 485 0.08 5.44 -14.34
C ILE A 485 -0.09 6.00 -15.76
N SER A 486 0.14 5.22 -16.82
CA SER A 486 -0.02 5.71 -18.21
C SER A 486 -1.30 5.20 -18.91
N TYR A 487 -1.97 4.20 -18.30
CA TYR A 487 -3.13 3.49 -18.85
C TYR A 487 -2.88 2.80 -20.20
N ILE A 488 -1.62 2.63 -20.59
CA ILE A 488 -1.23 1.76 -21.70
C ILE A 488 -1.47 0.31 -21.29
N HIS A 489 -1.97 -0.50 -22.22
CA HIS A 489 -2.12 -1.92 -21.96
C HIS A 489 -0.75 -2.60 -21.99
N ALA A 490 -0.11 -2.66 -20.83
CA ALA A 490 1.20 -3.26 -20.69
C ALA A 490 1.10 -4.68 -20.11
N GLU A 491 1.86 -5.62 -20.67
CA GLU A 491 1.89 -7.01 -20.22
C GLU A 491 3.31 -7.54 -20.12
N GLY A 492 3.61 -8.23 -19.02
CA GLY A 492 4.91 -8.86 -18.81
C GLY A 492 4.88 -10.33 -19.21
N TYR A 493 5.98 -10.81 -19.77
CA TYR A 493 6.15 -12.23 -20.11
C TYR A 493 7.54 -12.73 -19.74
N ALA A 494 7.60 -14.00 -19.35
CA ALA A 494 8.87 -14.71 -19.34
C ALA A 494 9.31 -14.83 -20.80
N ALA A 495 10.52 -14.36 -21.14
CA ALA A 495 10.92 -14.22 -22.54
C ALA A 495 10.86 -15.53 -23.34
N GLY A 496 11.02 -16.69 -22.67
CA GLY A 496 10.90 -18.01 -23.29
C GLY A 496 9.49 -18.41 -23.70
N GLU A 497 8.46 -17.82 -23.09
CA GLU A 497 7.05 -18.17 -23.33
C GLU A 497 6.46 -17.50 -24.57
N LEU A 498 7.15 -16.52 -25.17
CA LEU A 498 6.65 -15.77 -26.32
C LEU A 498 6.15 -16.68 -27.45
N LYS A 499 6.92 -17.72 -27.79
CA LYS A 499 6.58 -18.65 -28.87
C LYS A 499 5.35 -19.53 -28.60
N HIS A 500 4.88 -19.55 -27.36
CA HIS A 500 3.75 -20.38 -26.94
C HIS A 500 2.39 -19.65 -27.08
N GLY A 501 2.37 -18.52 -27.81
CA GLY A 501 1.15 -17.78 -28.13
C GLY A 501 1.36 -16.27 -28.22
N PRO A 502 1.94 -15.61 -27.20
CA PRO A 502 2.03 -14.15 -27.13
C PRO A 502 2.76 -13.49 -28.30
N ILE A 503 3.68 -14.19 -28.96
CA ILE A 503 4.40 -13.68 -30.14
C ILE A 503 3.46 -13.30 -31.30
N ALA A 504 2.22 -13.80 -31.32
CA ALA A 504 1.21 -13.43 -32.31
C ALA A 504 0.76 -11.96 -32.19
N LEU A 505 1.02 -11.31 -31.05
CA LEU A 505 0.74 -9.88 -30.83
C LEU A 505 1.85 -8.96 -31.38
N ILE A 506 3.00 -9.51 -31.78
CA ILE A 506 4.13 -8.71 -32.24
C ILE A 506 3.87 -8.17 -33.64
N ASP A 507 3.88 -6.84 -33.76
CA ASP A 507 3.91 -6.09 -35.00
C ASP A 507 4.69 -4.77 -34.82
N GLU A 508 4.77 -3.96 -35.89
CA GLU A 508 5.49 -2.67 -35.90
C GLU A 508 4.94 -1.64 -34.90
N ALA A 509 3.71 -1.83 -34.39
CA ALA A 509 3.04 -0.94 -33.45
C ALA A 509 3.15 -1.40 -31.98
N THR A 510 3.70 -2.59 -31.73
CA THR A 510 3.76 -3.22 -30.41
C THR A 510 5.19 -3.20 -29.86
N PRO A 511 5.63 -2.09 -29.24
CA PRO A 511 6.96 -1.99 -28.67
C PRO A 511 7.16 -3.00 -27.52
N THR A 512 8.36 -3.54 -27.45
CA THR A 512 8.77 -4.49 -26.42
C THR A 512 9.95 -3.96 -25.62
N VAL A 513 9.79 -3.82 -24.31
CA VAL A 513 10.85 -3.49 -23.36
C VAL A 513 11.45 -4.77 -22.80
N ALA A 514 12.75 -4.98 -22.96
CA ALA A 514 13.44 -6.17 -22.53
C ALA A 514 14.53 -5.88 -21.51
N LEU A 515 14.50 -6.60 -20.39
CA LEU A 515 15.51 -6.52 -19.34
C LEU A 515 16.57 -7.60 -19.57
N ALA A 516 17.80 -7.18 -19.91
CA ALA A 516 18.87 -8.09 -20.31
C ALA A 516 20.20 -7.75 -19.58
N PRO A 517 20.30 -8.02 -18.27
CA PRO A 517 21.57 -7.95 -17.57
C PRO A 517 22.53 -9.02 -18.11
N LEU A 518 23.83 -8.84 -17.89
CA LEU A 518 24.83 -9.84 -18.26
C LEU A 518 24.96 -10.94 -17.21
N ASP A 519 24.06 -11.90 -17.32
CA ASP A 519 24.03 -13.12 -16.51
C ASP A 519 24.10 -14.38 -17.40
N ASP A 520 24.00 -15.56 -16.77
CA ASP A 520 24.02 -16.86 -17.46
C ASP A 520 22.84 -17.06 -18.44
N LEU A 521 21.83 -16.18 -18.42
CA LEU A 521 20.63 -16.24 -19.26
C LEU A 521 20.64 -15.21 -20.40
N PHE A 522 21.63 -14.30 -20.45
CA PHE A 522 21.70 -13.22 -21.44
C PHE A 522 21.52 -13.72 -22.88
N GLU A 523 22.29 -14.73 -23.30
CA GLU A 523 22.23 -15.28 -24.66
C GLU A 523 20.83 -15.83 -25.01
N LYS A 524 20.13 -16.40 -24.02
CA LYS A 524 18.75 -16.89 -24.21
C LYS A 524 17.77 -15.73 -24.35
N THR A 525 17.96 -14.67 -23.57
CA THR A 525 17.16 -13.44 -23.69
C THR A 525 17.40 -12.78 -25.05
N ALA A 526 18.66 -12.59 -25.45
CA ALA A 526 19.05 -12.00 -26.73
C ALA A 526 18.44 -12.77 -27.91
N SER A 527 18.47 -14.10 -27.90
CA SER A 527 17.81 -14.93 -28.91
C SER A 527 16.30 -14.65 -29.01
N ASN A 528 15.59 -14.40 -27.90
CA ASN A 528 14.18 -14.05 -27.94
C ASN A 528 13.94 -12.64 -28.52
N LEU A 529 14.84 -11.70 -28.28
CA LEU A 529 14.72 -10.35 -28.86
C LEU A 529 14.89 -10.36 -30.38
N GLN A 530 15.78 -11.20 -30.89
CA GLN A 530 15.96 -11.39 -32.34
C GLN A 530 14.68 -11.92 -33.00
N GLU A 531 13.93 -12.77 -32.29
CA GLU A 531 12.67 -13.32 -32.80
C GLU A 531 11.57 -12.27 -32.93
N ILE A 532 11.56 -11.28 -32.02
CA ILE A 532 10.63 -10.15 -32.05
C ILE A 532 11.01 -9.20 -33.18
N ALA A 533 12.29 -8.83 -33.25
CA ALA A 533 12.83 -7.99 -34.30
C ALA A 533 12.60 -8.59 -35.70
N ALA A 534 12.76 -9.91 -35.86
CA ALA A 534 12.48 -10.62 -37.11
C ALA A 534 11.00 -10.58 -37.55
N ARG A 535 10.09 -10.17 -36.67
CA ARG A 535 8.65 -9.99 -36.93
C ARG A 535 8.25 -8.51 -37.03
N GLY A 536 9.21 -7.60 -37.07
CA GLY A 536 8.98 -6.15 -37.18
C GLY A 536 8.67 -5.46 -35.85
N GLY A 537 8.68 -6.18 -34.73
CA GLY A 537 8.44 -5.60 -33.41
C GLY A 537 9.57 -4.67 -32.98
N PRO A 538 9.29 -3.40 -32.60
CA PRO A 538 10.29 -2.51 -32.03
C PRO A 538 10.76 -3.04 -30.68
N VAL A 539 12.08 -3.20 -30.50
CA VAL A 539 12.65 -3.67 -29.24
C VAL A 539 13.44 -2.56 -28.55
N ILE A 540 13.20 -2.39 -27.26
CA ILE A 540 13.96 -1.53 -26.34
C ILE A 540 14.69 -2.45 -25.37
N MET A 541 15.95 -2.73 -25.65
CA MET A 541 16.81 -3.56 -24.80
C MET A 541 17.50 -2.72 -23.74
N ILE A 542 17.19 -2.97 -22.48
CA ILE A 542 17.89 -2.40 -21.32
C ILE A 542 18.99 -3.39 -20.93
N ALA A 543 20.25 -2.99 -21.13
CA ALA A 543 21.42 -3.87 -20.95
C ALA A 543 22.68 -3.03 -20.65
N PRO A 544 23.71 -3.59 -19.99
CA PRO A 544 24.94 -2.85 -19.73
C PRO A 544 25.74 -2.64 -21.00
N GLU A 545 26.49 -1.55 -21.16
CA GLU A 545 27.24 -1.21 -22.40
C GLU A 545 28.12 -2.36 -22.93
N LYS A 546 28.75 -3.11 -22.04
CA LYS A 546 29.57 -4.28 -22.41
C LYS A 546 28.79 -5.48 -22.99
N ALA A 547 27.45 -5.45 -22.99
CA ALA A 547 26.67 -6.56 -23.53
C ALA A 547 26.78 -6.64 -25.06
N PRO A 548 26.91 -7.86 -25.63
CA PRO A 548 26.90 -8.04 -27.07
C PRO A 548 25.62 -7.48 -27.71
N ASP A 549 25.75 -6.86 -28.88
CA ASP A 549 24.57 -6.44 -29.65
C ASP A 549 23.88 -7.67 -30.25
N PRO A 550 22.57 -7.86 -30.01
CA PRO A 550 21.84 -8.93 -30.67
C PRO A 550 21.79 -8.68 -32.19
N HIS A 551 21.90 -9.74 -32.98
CA HIS A 551 21.76 -9.64 -34.44
C HIS A 551 20.33 -9.29 -34.84
N GLY A 552 20.10 -8.14 -35.47
CA GLY A 552 18.80 -7.78 -36.04
C GLY A 552 18.59 -6.28 -36.14
N ALA A 553 17.87 -5.82 -37.17
CA ALA A 553 17.40 -4.44 -37.25
C ALA A 553 16.24 -4.22 -36.28
N GLY A 554 16.04 -2.99 -35.79
CA GLY A 554 14.88 -2.64 -34.95
C GLY A 554 15.07 -2.85 -33.43
N ILE A 555 16.28 -3.17 -32.98
CA ILE A 555 16.64 -3.23 -31.56
C ILE A 555 17.33 -1.91 -31.16
N SER A 556 16.62 -1.10 -30.39
CA SER A 556 17.17 0.06 -29.69
C SER A 556 17.72 -0.36 -28.34
N ARG A 557 18.76 0.34 -27.86
CA ARG A 557 19.46 0.00 -26.62
C ARG A 557 19.46 1.16 -25.64
N VAL A 558 19.20 0.83 -24.38
CA VAL A 558 19.36 1.73 -23.24
C VAL A 558 20.43 1.15 -22.34
N HIS A 559 21.48 1.93 -22.11
CA HIS A 559 22.65 1.50 -21.34
C HIS A 559 22.36 1.56 -19.84
N ALA A 560 22.21 0.40 -19.21
CA ALA A 560 22.11 0.27 -17.76
C ALA A 560 23.48 0.08 -17.11
N PRO A 561 23.65 0.32 -15.80
CA PRO A 561 24.86 -0.06 -15.11
C PRO A 561 25.11 -1.57 -15.15
N ASP A 562 26.38 -1.94 -15.28
CA ASP A 562 26.82 -3.33 -15.10
C ASP A 562 26.78 -3.69 -13.61
N CYS A 563 26.26 -4.86 -13.28
CA CYS A 563 26.05 -5.27 -11.90
C CYS A 563 26.05 -6.80 -11.72
N PRO A 564 26.41 -7.30 -10.52
CA PRO A 564 26.23 -8.70 -10.18
C PRO A 564 24.78 -9.16 -10.33
N ALA A 565 24.58 -10.37 -10.85
CA ALA A 565 23.25 -10.93 -11.15
C ALA A 565 22.29 -10.92 -9.94
N MET A 566 22.80 -11.05 -8.71
CA MET A 566 21.99 -11.00 -7.50
C MET A 566 21.25 -9.67 -7.31
N ILE A 567 21.91 -8.55 -7.64
CA ILE A 567 21.37 -7.20 -7.41
C ILE A 567 20.79 -6.57 -8.68
N ALA A 568 20.90 -7.25 -9.83
CA ALA A 568 20.33 -6.78 -11.08
C ALA A 568 18.84 -6.39 -10.96
N PRO A 569 17.97 -7.13 -10.23
CA PRO A 569 16.58 -6.71 -10.06
C PRO A 569 16.41 -5.36 -9.33
N LEU A 570 17.32 -4.99 -8.43
CA LEU A 570 17.31 -3.69 -7.75
C LEU A 570 17.69 -2.56 -8.70
N VAL A 571 18.77 -2.76 -9.47
CA VAL A 571 19.32 -1.75 -10.38
C VAL A 571 18.38 -1.51 -11.57
N TYR A 572 17.80 -2.58 -12.13
CA TYR A 572 16.96 -2.50 -13.33
C TYR A 572 15.52 -2.09 -13.03
N ALA A 573 15.10 -2.05 -11.76
CA ALA A 573 13.82 -1.48 -11.37
C ALA A 573 13.76 0.02 -11.68
N VAL A 574 14.87 0.74 -11.50
CA VAL A 574 14.96 2.18 -11.73
C VAL A 574 14.62 2.58 -13.16
N PRO A 575 15.30 2.09 -14.22
CA PRO A 575 15.01 2.53 -15.58
C PRO A 575 13.59 2.17 -16.01
N MET A 576 13.04 1.08 -15.50
CA MET A 576 11.68 0.64 -15.77
C MET A 576 10.63 1.54 -15.10
N GLN A 577 10.88 2.00 -13.86
CA GLN A 577 10.05 2.98 -13.16
C GLN A 577 10.13 4.35 -13.83
N LEU A 578 11.32 4.82 -14.21
CA LEU A 578 11.52 6.07 -14.96
C LEU A 578 10.80 6.02 -16.30
N LEU A 579 10.85 4.90 -17.02
CA LEU A 579 10.15 4.71 -18.28
C LEU A 579 8.63 4.86 -18.11
N ALA A 580 8.06 4.23 -17.07
CA ALA A 580 6.64 4.37 -16.76
C ALA A 580 6.29 5.81 -16.38
N TYR A 581 7.09 6.44 -15.51
CA TYR A 581 6.91 7.81 -15.04
C TYR A 581 6.88 8.81 -16.20
N TYR A 582 7.92 8.81 -17.04
CA TYR A 582 8.01 9.75 -18.15
C TYR A 582 6.99 9.49 -19.25
N THR A 583 6.61 8.24 -19.46
CA THR A 583 5.52 7.93 -20.39
C THR A 583 4.18 8.46 -19.87
N ALA A 584 3.90 8.34 -18.57
CA ALA A 584 2.70 8.91 -17.95
C ALA A 584 2.68 10.45 -18.01
N VAL A 585 3.80 11.09 -17.68
CA VAL A 585 3.97 12.55 -17.82
C VAL A 585 3.73 12.98 -19.27
N GLN A 586 4.30 12.26 -20.24
CA GLN A 586 4.11 12.56 -21.67
C GLN A 586 2.65 12.41 -22.11
N LYS A 587 1.88 11.49 -21.51
CA LYS A 587 0.43 11.34 -21.75
C LYS A 587 -0.42 12.34 -20.98
N GLY A 588 0.14 13.08 -20.03
CA GLY A 588 -0.58 14.02 -19.18
C GLY A 588 -1.52 13.35 -18.18
N THR A 589 -1.23 12.13 -17.76
CA THR A 589 -1.99 11.42 -16.72
C THR A 589 -1.54 11.85 -15.32
N ASP A 590 -2.40 11.66 -14.31
CA ASP A 590 -2.05 11.91 -12.91
C ASP A 590 -1.19 10.75 -12.38
N VAL A 591 0.11 11.03 -12.18
CA VAL A 591 1.12 10.05 -11.76
C VAL A 591 0.96 9.67 -10.29
N ASP A 592 0.68 10.65 -9.43
CA ASP A 592 0.62 10.43 -7.98
C ASP A 592 -0.73 9.80 -7.58
N GLN A 593 -1.81 10.14 -8.29
CA GLN A 593 -3.19 9.72 -8.02
C GLN A 593 -3.88 9.18 -9.30
N PRO A 594 -3.41 8.04 -9.86
CA PRO A 594 -3.97 7.44 -11.06
C PRO A 594 -5.40 6.96 -10.84
N ARG A 595 -6.29 7.24 -11.80
CA ARG A 595 -7.73 6.95 -11.72
C ARG A 595 -8.01 5.50 -11.32
N ASN A 596 -9.06 5.27 -10.54
CA ASN A 596 -9.52 3.95 -10.12
C ASN A 596 -8.50 3.14 -9.27
N LEU A 597 -7.41 3.76 -8.80
CA LEU A 597 -6.48 3.17 -7.84
C LEU A 597 -6.34 3.97 -6.54
N ALA A 598 -6.08 3.25 -5.46
CA ALA A 598 -5.67 3.82 -4.17
C ALA A 598 -4.34 3.23 -3.71
N LYS A 599 -3.61 3.97 -2.87
CA LYS A 599 -2.29 3.52 -2.37
C LYS A 599 -2.32 2.17 -1.65
N SER A 600 -3.40 1.87 -0.95
CA SER A 600 -3.60 0.60 -0.25
C SER A 600 -5.05 0.17 -0.36
N VAL A 601 -5.23 -1.13 -0.59
CA VAL A 601 -6.51 -1.83 -0.68
C VAL A 601 -6.77 -2.51 0.68
N THR A 602 -7.63 -1.90 1.50
CA THR A 602 -7.92 -2.36 2.89
C THR A 602 -9.33 -2.89 3.04
N VAL A 603 -10.02 -3.06 1.93
CA VAL A 603 -11.38 -3.54 1.78
C VAL A 603 -11.39 -4.42 0.54
N GLU A 604 -12.22 -5.46 0.58
CA GLU A 604 -12.40 -6.38 -0.55
C GLU A 604 -13.22 -5.74 -1.68
#